data_AF-A0A5S3WHN0-F1
#
_entry.id   AF-A0A5S3WHN0-F1
#
_cell.length_a   1.000
_cell.length_b   1.000
_cell.length_c   1.000
_cell.angle_alpha   90.00
_cell.angle_beta   90.00
_cell.angle_gamma   90.00
#
_symmetry.space_group_name_H-M   'P 1'
#
loop_
_entity.id
_entity.type
_entity.pdbx_description
1 polymer ?
#
loop_
_entity_poly.entity_id
_entity_poly.type
_entity_poly.pdbx_seq_one_letter_code
_entity_poly.pdbx_strand_id
1 'polypeptide(L)'
;MTLKEFFERYYEIICSGNLDDLEPFYHTGSGVMAGAKSQFESMRKQLSFKMTLRNVELLAKRDDLLIVRDVMTIEGEKEGQALDKRSENIHSLAKEGGQWRIFSTSTFPGGAE
;
A
#
# COMPACT_ATOMS: atom_id res chain seq x y z
N MET A 1 -1.44 -15.54 7.16
CA MET A 1 -1.47 -14.07 7.11
C MET A 1 -2.82 -13.63 6.56
N THR A 2 -3.51 -12.75 7.28
CA THR A 2 -4.76 -12.11 6.84
C THR A 2 -4.45 -10.93 5.90
N LEU A 3 -5.45 -10.41 5.19
CA LEU A 3 -5.27 -9.20 4.37
C LEU A 3 -4.88 -7.98 5.23
N LYS A 4 -5.42 -7.89 6.44
CA LYS A 4 -5.06 -6.82 7.38
C LYS A 4 -3.57 -6.88 7.73
N GLU A 5 -3.09 -8.05 8.17
CA GLU A 5 -1.66 -8.25 8.50
C GLU A 5 -0.75 -8.00 7.30
N PHE A 6 -1.19 -8.39 6.09
CA PHE A 6 -0.47 -8.12 4.84
C PHE A 6 -0.28 -6.61 4.65
N PHE A 7 -1.35 -5.82 4.69
CA PHE A 7 -1.27 -4.38 4.44
C PHE A 7 -0.64 -3.60 5.60
N GLU A 8 -0.83 -4.02 6.85
CA GLU A 8 -0.15 -3.42 8.00
C GLU A 8 1.37 -3.53 7.86
N ARG A 9 1.87 -4.74 7.54
CA ARG A 9 3.30 -4.95 7.32
C ARG A 9 3.82 -4.20 6.10
N TYR A 10 3.05 -4.17 5.01
CA TYR A 10 3.39 -3.41 3.81
C TYR A 10 3.59 -1.91 4.13
N TYR A 11 2.65 -1.30 4.86
CA TYR A 11 2.72 0.11 5.23
C TYR A 11 3.78 0.41 6.30
N GLU A 12 4.02 -0.52 7.23
CA GLU A 12 5.14 -0.41 8.18
C GLU A 12 6.49 -0.36 7.45
N ILE A 13 6.70 -1.24 6.46
CA ILE A 13 7.91 -1.23 5.63
C ILE A 13 8.02 0.10 4.89
N ILE A 14 6.93 0.65 4.35
CA ILE A 14 6.93 1.95 3.67
C ILE A 14 7.31 3.09 4.63
N CYS A 15 6.86 3.08 5.87
CA CYS A 15 7.12 4.16 6.82
C CYS A 15 8.54 4.10 7.40
N SER A 16 8.98 2.92 7.84
CA SER A 16 10.21 2.79 8.66
C SER A 16 11.12 1.62 8.30
N GLY A 17 10.70 0.70 7.43
CA GLY A 17 11.52 -0.46 7.02
C GLY A 17 12.49 -0.19 5.87
N ASN A 18 13.22 -1.22 5.43
CA ASN A 18 13.97 -1.18 4.18
C ASN A 18 13.00 -1.31 3.00
N LEU A 19 13.01 -0.37 2.05
CA LEU A 19 12.10 -0.43 0.89
C LEU A 19 12.40 -1.61 -0.05
N ASP A 20 13.59 -2.22 0.04
CA ASP A 20 13.88 -3.49 -0.63
C ASP A 20 13.05 -4.65 -0.05
N ASP A 21 12.57 -4.54 1.20
CA ASP A 21 11.70 -5.57 1.79
C ASP A 21 10.27 -5.53 1.21
N LEU A 22 9.99 -4.60 0.29
CA LEU A 22 8.74 -4.56 -0.46
C LEU A 22 8.71 -5.53 -1.64
N GLU A 23 9.87 -5.98 -2.17
CA GLU A 23 9.87 -6.89 -3.34
C GLU A 23 8.97 -8.12 -3.16
N PRO A 24 8.96 -8.81 -2.01
CA PRO A 24 8.10 -9.97 -1.79
C PRO A 24 6.59 -9.68 -1.79
N PHE A 25 6.19 -8.41 -1.65
CA PHE A 25 4.78 -7.99 -1.68
C PHE A 25 4.25 -7.86 -3.11
N TYR A 26 5.12 -7.73 -4.11
CA TYR A 26 4.73 -7.56 -5.51
C TYR A 26 4.86 -8.84 -6.30
N HIS A 27 3.91 -9.05 -7.22
CA HIS A 27 3.97 -10.13 -8.18
C HIS A 27 5.12 -9.86 -9.18
N THR A 28 5.86 -10.87 -9.62
CA THR A 28 7.00 -10.66 -10.56
C THR A 28 6.60 -9.99 -11.87
N GLY A 29 5.38 -10.27 -12.35
CA GLY A 29 4.76 -9.61 -13.50
C GLY A 29 4.16 -8.21 -13.24
N SER A 30 4.31 -7.64 -12.04
CA SER A 30 3.75 -6.33 -11.70
C SER A 30 4.56 -5.18 -12.30
N GLY A 31 3.91 -4.32 -13.07
CA GLY A 31 4.52 -3.08 -13.58
C GLY A 31 4.58 -1.93 -12.57
N VAL A 32 3.95 -2.05 -11.40
CA VAL A 32 3.78 -0.90 -10.46
C VAL A 32 4.87 -0.81 -9.40
N MET A 33 5.62 -1.89 -9.15
CA MET A 33 6.59 -1.96 -8.04
C MET A 33 7.65 -0.86 -8.11
N ALA A 34 8.32 -0.71 -9.25
CA ALA A 34 9.42 0.26 -9.40
C ALA A 34 8.94 1.70 -9.21
N GLY A 35 7.76 2.03 -9.75
CA GLY A 35 7.14 3.34 -9.57
C GLY A 35 6.76 3.61 -8.12
N ALA A 36 6.13 2.64 -7.45
CA ALA A 36 5.75 2.75 -6.04
C ALA A 36 6.98 2.94 -5.14
N LYS A 37 8.04 2.15 -5.34
CA LYS A 37 9.29 2.28 -4.59
C LYS A 37 9.90 3.68 -4.73
N SER A 38 10.03 4.18 -5.96
CA SER A 38 10.55 5.53 -6.22
C SER A 38 9.70 6.63 -5.56
N GLN A 39 8.38 6.46 -5.56
CA GLN A 39 7.47 7.37 -4.87
C GLN A 39 7.70 7.39 -3.35
N PHE A 40 7.82 6.21 -2.71
CA PHE A 40 8.06 6.13 -1.26
C PHE A 40 9.44 6.67 -0.87
N GLU A 41 10.47 6.42 -1.67
CA GLU A 41 11.79 7.03 -1.48
C GLU A 41 11.72 8.56 -1.53
N SER A 42 10.98 9.11 -2.50
CA SER A 42 10.77 10.55 -2.62
C SER A 42 10.00 11.12 -1.43
N MET A 43 8.96 10.43 -0.95
CA MET A 43 8.20 10.84 0.23
C MET A 43 9.09 10.90 1.47
N ARG A 44 9.92 9.88 1.72
CA ARG A 44 10.84 9.82 2.88
C ARG A 44 11.91 10.90 2.87
N LYS A 45 12.33 11.38 1.69
CA LYS A 45 13.28 12.49 1.57
C LYS A 45 12.65 13.84 1.90
N GLN A 46 11.33 13.96 1.75
CA GLN A 46 10.62 15.23 1.88
C GLN A 46 9.96 15.41 3.25
N LEU A 47 9.53 14.33 3.90
CA LEU A 47 8.88 14.40 5.20
C LEU A 47 9.05 13.11 6.00
N SER A 48 8.96 13.24 7.32
CA SER A 48 8.63 12.13 8.21
C SER A 48 7.13 11.91 8.17
N PHE A 49 6.69 10.67 7.95
CA PHE A 49 5.28 10.33 7.85
C PHE A 49 4.98 8.95 8.45
N LYS A 50 3.70 8.75 8.78
CA LYS A 50 3.13 7.50 9.25
C LYS A 50 1.89 7.19 8.43
N MET A 51 1.82 5.98 7.91
CA MET A 51 0.64 5.43 7.24
C MET A 51 -0.05 4.48 8.22
N THR A 52 -1.29 4.78 8.57
CA THR A 52 -2.09 3.95 9.48
C THR A 52 -3.25 3.33 8.71
N LEU A 53 -3.25 2.00 8.60
CA LEU A 53 -4.35 1.25 8.01
C LEU A 53 -5.60 1.37 8.87
N ARG A 54 -6.70 1.84 8.28
CA ARG A 54 -8.00 2.03 8.95
C ARG A 54 -8.97 0.91 8.64
N ASN A 55 -9.00 0.48 7.39
CA ASN A 55 -9.88 -0.59 6.94
C ASN A 55 -9.24 -1.38 5.79
N VAL A 56 -9.58 -2.66 5.71
CA VAL A 56 -9.30 -3.51 4.55
C VAL A 56 -10.54 -4.34 4.25
N GLU A 57 -10.99 -4.29 3.01
CA GLU A 57 -12.18 -4.95 2.53
C GLU A 57 -11.85 -5.83 1.32
N LEU A 58 -12.28 -7.09 1.36
CA LEU A 58 -12.22 -7.98 0.21
C LEU A 58 -13.47 -7.75 -0.66
N LEU A 59 -13.29 -7.16 -1.84
CA LEU A 59 -14.37 -6.85 -2.78
C LEU A 59 -14.73 -8.02 -3.69
N ALA A 60 -13.73 -8.80 -4.12
CA ALA A 60 -13.94 -9.96 -4.97
C ALA A 60 -12.85 -11.02 -4.77
N LYS A 61 -13.23 -12.29 -4.95
CA LYS A 61 -12.34 -13.44 -4.81
C LYS A 61 -12.55 -14.47 -5.92
N ARG A 62 -11.43 -14.91 -6.50
CA ARG A 62 -11.28 -16.10 -7.37
C ARG A 62 -10.10 -16.93 -6.84
N ASP A 63 -9.79 -18.04 -7.50
CA ASP A 63 -8.73 -18.95 -7.07
C ASP A 63 -7.32 -18.34 -7.21
N ASP A 64 -7.18 -17.42 -8.15
CA ASP A 64 -5.94 -16.78 -8.59
C ASP A 64 -5.93 -15.25 -8.43
N LEU A 65 -7.08 -14.65 -8.10
CA LEU A 65 -7.28 -13.19 -8.02
C LEU A 65 -8.05 -12.78 -6.77
N LEU A 66 -7.54 -11.76 -6.06
CA LEU A 66 -8.32 -10.98 -5.09
C LEU A 66 -8.39 -9.52 -5.54
N ILE A 67 -9.54 -8.89 -5.31
CA ILE A 67 -9.71 -7.44 -5.39
C ILE A 67 -9.92 -6.92 -3.97
N VAL A 68 -9.03 -6.05 -3.51
CA VAL A 68 -9.01 -5.55 -2.14
C VAL A 68 -9.06 -4.03 -2.14
N ARG A 69 -9.91 -3.46 -1.29
CA ARG A 69 -9.90 -2.03 -0.97
C ARG A 69 -9.23 -1.83 0.37
N ASP A 70 -8.31 -0.88 0.44
CA ASP A 70 -7.84 -0.38 1.72
C ASP A 70 -8.19 1.09 1.92
N VAL A 71 -8.25 1.47 3.19
CA VAL A 71 -8.38 2.85 3.63
C VAL A 71 -7.28 3.08 4.64
N MET A 72 -6.50 4.13 4.44
CA MET A 72 -5.42 4.53 5.33
C MET A 72 -5.45 6.03 5.61
N THR A 73 -4.87 6.42 6.74
CA THR A 73 -4.53 7.80 7.04
C THR A 73 -3.02 7.97 6.88
N ILE A 74 -2.59 9.07 6.26
CA ILE A 74 -1.20 9.47 6.14
C ILE A 74 -1.03 10.72 6.99
N GLU A 75 -0.28 10.59 8.07
CA GLU A 75 0.05 11.66 9.00
C GLU A 75 1.52 12.02 8.84
N GLY A 76 1.88 13.30 8.86
CA GLY A 76 3.28 13.70 8.77
C GLY A 76 3.48 15.20 8.97
N GLU A 77 4.71 15.65 8.84
CA GLU A 77 5.06 17.07 8.93
C GLU A 77 5.96 17.46 7.76
N LYS A 78 5.56 18.49 7.01
CA LYS A 78 6.36 19.08 5.95
C LYS A 78 6.46 20.58 6.19
N GLU A 79 7.70 21.07 6.36
CA GLU A 79 7.98 22.51 6.53
C GLU A 79 7.17 23.18 7.67
N GLY A 80 6.96 22.47 8.78
CA GLY A 80 6.19 22.97 9.93
C GLY A 80 4.67 22.92 9.76
N GLN A 81 4.16 22.39 8.64
CA GLN A 81 2.74 22.14 8.42
C GLN A 81 2.42 20.66 8.64
N ALA A 82 1.40 20.40 9.47
CA ALA A 82 0.88 19.06 9.65
C ALA A 82 0.16 18.59 8.38
N LEU A 83 0.51 17.40 7.93
CA LEU A 83 -0.20 16.66 6.88
C LEU A 83 -1.08 15.63 7.58
N ASP A 84 -2.39 15.68 7.34
CA ASP A 84 -3.33 14.60 7.64
C ASP A 84 -4.17 14.35 6.39
N LYS A 85 -3.98 13.20 5.77
CA LYS A 85 -4.65 12.82 4.54
C LYS A 85 -5.24 11.43 4.64
N ARG A 86 -6.52 11.32 4.35
CA ARG A 86 -7.17 10.04 4.06
C ARG A 86 -6.85 9.61 2.63
N SER A 87 -6.45 8.35 2.47
CA SER A 87 -6.20 7.72 1.17
C SER A 87 -6.94 6.39 1.09
N GLU A 88 -7.44 6.11 -0.09
CA GLU A 88 -8.09 4.85 -0.42
C GLU A 88 -7.43 4.25 -1.65
N ASN A 89 -7.22 2.93 -1.66
CA ASN A 89 -6.69 2.24 -2.82
C ASN A 89 -7.49 1.00 -3.15
N ILE A 90 -7.50 0.66 -4.44
CA ILE A 90 -7.92 -0.65 -4.93
C ILE A 90 -6.67 -1.40 -5.39
N HIS A 91 -6.49 -2.59 -4.85
CA HIS A 91 -5.41 -3.51 -5.18
C HIS A 91 -5.97 -4.74 -5.87
N SER A 92 -5.32 -5.14 -6.96
CA SER A 92 -5.45 -6.50 -7.47
C SER A 92 -4.30 -7.33 -6.93
N LEU A 93 -4.61 -8.45 -6.28
CA LEU A 93 -3.61 -9.40 -5.79
C LEU A 93 -3.71 -10.67 -6.63
N ALA A 94 -2.59 -11.06 -7.22
CA ALA A 94 -2.44 -12.31 -7.95
C ALA A 94 -1.70 -13.35 -7.11
N LYS A 95 -2.01 -14.63 -7.31
CA LYS A 95 -1.39 -15.72 -6.56
C LYS A 95 -0.08 -16.17 -7.23
N GLU A 96 1.03 -16.11 -6.51
CA GLU A 96 2.37 -16.53 -6.96
C GLU A 96 3.05 -17.37 -5.89
N GLY A 97 3.49 -18.59 -6.23
CA GLY A 97 4.13 -19.49 -5.27
C GLY A 97 3.26 -19.84 -4.05
N GLY A 98 1.94 -19.83 -4.21
CA GLY A 98 0.98 -20.04 -3.11
C GLY A 98 0.72 -18.83 -2.23
N GLN A 99 1.35 -17.67 -2.51
CA GLN A 99 1.20 -16.43 -1.77
C GLN A 99 0.45 -15.39 -2.59
N TRP A 100 -0.32 -14.52 -1.93
CA TRP A 100 -0.95 -13.37 -2.58
C TRP A 100 0.05 -12.23 -2.70
N ARG A 101 0.14 -11.63 -3.89
CA ARG A 101 1.06 -10.52 -4.17
C ARG A 101 0.36 -9.44 -5.00
N ILE A 102 0.71 -8.18 -4.75
CA ILE A 102 0.15 -7.01 -5.46
C ILE A 102 0.57 -7.11 -6.93
N PHE A 103 -0.41 -7.21 -7.82
CA PHE A 103 -0.20 -7.14 -9.26
C PHE A 103 -0.39 -5.71 -9.76
N SER A 104 -1.44 -5.03 -9.30
CA SER A 104 -1.69 -3.61 -9.59
C SER A 104 -2.27 -2.91 -8.36
N THR A 105 -2.02 -1.60 -8.27
CA THR A 105 -2.64 -0.73 -7.29
C THR A 105 -3.06 0.57 -7.95
N SER A 106 -4.13 1.17 -7.46
CA SER A 106 -4.63 2.46 -7.93
C SER A 106 -5.30 3.19 -6.77
N THR A 107 -5.07 4.50 -6.69
CA THR A 107 -5.83 5.36 -5.77
C THR A 107 -7.31 5.31 -6.17
N PHE A 108 -8.17 5.00 -5.21
CA PHE A 108 -9.60 5.06 -5.41
C PHE A 108 -10.08 6.51 -5.25
N PRO A 109 -10.85 7.07 -6.19
CA PRO A 109 -11.34 8.45 -6.10
C PRO A 109 -12.45 8.66 -5.06
N GLY A 110 -12.62 7.73 -4.11
CA GLY A 110 -13.66 7.79 -3.08
C GLY A 110 -13.26 8.66 -1.90
N GLY A 111 -14.14 9.62 -1.56
CA GLY A 111 -14.23 10.25 -0.24
C GLY A 111 -13.22 11.38 0.04
N ALA A 112 -13.34 12.50 -0.67
CA ALA A 112 -13.30 13.79 -0.02
C ALA A 112 -14.66 13.98 0.67
N GLU A 113 -14.75 13.64 1.94
CA GLU A 113 -15.78 14.19 2.84
C GLU A 113 -15.12 15.23 3.73
#